data_AF-A0A2T5IKI2-F1
#
_entry.id   AF-A0A2T5IKI2-F1
#
_cell.length_a   1.000
_cell.length_b   1.000
_cell.length_c   1.000
_cell.angle_alpha   90.00
_cell.angle_beta   90.00
_cell.angle_gamma   90.00
#
_symmetry.space_group_name_H-M   'P 1'
#
loop_
_entity.id
_entity.type
_entity.pdbx_description
1 polymer ?
#
loop_
_entity_poly.entity_id
_entity_poly.type
_entity_poly.pdbx_seq_one_letter_code
_entity_poly.pdbx_strand_id
1 'polypeptide(L)'
;MEELKARIDSLKEQDPIKMQDLERKYGLLKFELLEAKKAVELQEITFANVKGEWIKDNSEENLTIMREEEQNLKIARLKYNAAVEKMDIMKTVVFLLS
;
A
#
# COMPACT_ATOMS: atom_id res chain seq x y z
N MET A 1 -13.56 2.96 0.58
CA MET A 1 -13.27 2.59 -0.84
C MET A 1 -14.54 2.62 -1.68
N GLU A 2 -15.62 2.00 -1.22
CA GLU A 2 -16.91 2.00 -1.94
C GLU A 2 -17.50 3.40 -2.08
N GLU A 3 -17.45 4.22 -1.03
CA GLU A 3 -17.92 5.62 -1.07
C GLU A 3 -17.15 6.50 -2.08
N LEU A 4 -15.83 6.30 -2.19
CA LEU A 4 -14.99 7.03 -3.16
C LEU A 4 -15.38 6.66 -4.60
N LYS A 5 -15.58 5.37 -4.86
CA LYS A 5 -15.99 4.88 -6.17
C LYS A 5 -17.37 5.44 -6.55
N ALA A 6 -18.34 5.38 -5.63
CA ALA A 6 -19.69 5.89 -5.87
C ALA A 6 -19.68 7.40 -6.21
N ARG A 7 -18.82 8.19 -5.56
CA ARG A 7 -18.68 9.62 -5.89
C ARG A 7 -18.06 9.86 -7.26
N ILE A 8 -17.03 9.09 -7.64
CA ILE A 8 -16.45 9.16 -8.99
C ILE A 8 -17.51 8.81 -10.05
N ASP A 9 -18.31 7.77 -9.81
CA ASP A 9 -19.37 7.34 -10.72
C ASP A 9 -20.43 8.45 -10.89
N SER A 10 -20.83 9.13 -9.81
CA SER A 10 -21.76 10.26 -9.87
C SER A 10 -21.19 11.47 -10.62
N LEU A 11 -19.91 11.80 -10.41
CA LEU A 11 -19.25 12.90 -11.14
C LEU A 11 -19.15 12.63 -12.64
N LYS A 12 -18.97 11.36 -13.03
CA LYS A 12 -18.89 10.92 -14.42
C LYS A 12 -20.18 11.20 -15.21
N GLU A 13 -21.32 11.23 -14.54
CA GLU A 13 -22.59 11.64 -15.15
C GLU A 13 -22.61 13.14 -15.50
N GLN A 14 -21.79 13.96 -14.83
CA GLN A 14 -21.72 15.41 -15.02
C GLN A 14 -20.64 15.84 -16.03
N ASP A 15 -19.43 15.28 -15.95
CA ASP A 15 -18.31 15.55 -16.88
C ASP A 15 -17.58 14.24 -17.25
N PRO A 16 -18.08 13.46 -18.21
CA PRO A 16 -17.62 12.10 -18.47
C PRO A 16 -16.16 12.02 -18.93
N ILE A 17 -15.63 13.03 -19.62
CA ILE A 17 -14.27 13.01 -20.17
C ILE A 17 -13.25 13.24 -19.06
N LYS A 18 -13.44 14.25 -18.19
CA LYS A 18 -12.51 14.51 -17.09
C LYS A 18 -12.57 13.42 -16.01
N MET A 19 -13.75 12.85 -15.80
CA MET A 19 -13.96 11.86 -14.73
C MET A 19 -13.50 10.45 -15.11
N GLN A 20 -13.35 10.15 -16.40
CA GLN A 20 -12.73 8.91 -16.85
C GLN A 20 -11.24 8.80 -16.47
N ASP A 21 -10.50 9.92 -16.52
CA ASP A 21 -9.10 9.93 -16.06
C ASP A 21 -8.99 9.76 -14.53
N LEU A 22 -9.96 10.32 -13.78
CA LEU A 22 -10.05 10.18 -12.34
C LEU A 22 -10.33 8.72 -11.93
N GLU A 23 -11.26 8.06 -12.61
CA GLU A 23 -11.56 6.64 -12.44
C GLU A 23 -10.34 5.76 -12.73
N ARG A 24 -9.62 6.04 -13.83
CA ARG A 24 -8.38 5.33 -14.18
C ARG A 24 -7.32 5.50 -13.10
N LYS A 25 -7.09 6.73 -12.63
CA LYS A 25 -6.13 7.02 -11.56
C LYS A 25 -6.53 6.31 -10.26
N TYR A 26 -7.81 6.32 -9.90
CA TYR A 26 -8.32 5.59 -8.74
C TYR A 26 -8.05 4.08 -8.85
N GLY A 27 -8.29 3.48 -10.02
CA GLY A 27 -7.99 2.07 -10.28
C GLY A 27 -6.51 1.74 -10.08
N LEU A 28 -5.60 2.57 -10.60
CA LEU A 28 -4.16 2.41 -10.42
C LEU A 28 -3.74 2.53 -8.95
N LEU A 29 -4.22 3.57 -8.24
CA LEU A 29 -3.91 3.75 -6.83
C LEU A 29 -4.45 2.61 -5.95
N LYS A 30 -5.63 2.06 -6.30
CA LYS A 30 -6.19 0.90 -5.62
C LYS A 30 -5.30 -0.32 -5.81
N PHE A 31 -4.81 -0.54 -7.02
CA PHE A 31 -3.88 -1.63 -7.32
C PHE A 31 -2.56 -1.47 -6.55
N GLU A 32 -1.94 -0.27 -6.61
CA GLU A 32 -0.71 0.04 -5.86
C GLU A 32 -0.87 -0.21 -4.35
N LEU A 33 -2.00 0.21 -3.77
CA LEU A 33 -2.29 0.01 -2.35
C LEU A 33 -2.40 -1.48 -1.98
N LEU A 34 -3.08 -2.27 -2.81
CA LEU A 34 -3.26 -3.71 -2.56
C LEU A 34 -1.94 -4.46 -2.68
N GLU A 35 -1.14 -4.17 -3.71
CA GLU A 35 0.18 -4.77 -3.87
C GLU A 35 1.12 -4.40 -2.73
N ALA A 36 1.14 -3.13 -2.31
CA ALA A 36 1.96 -2.69 -1.19
C ALA A 36 1.53 -3.34 0.13
N LYS A 37 0.23 -3.51 0.37
CA LYS A 37 -0.30 -4.21 1.54
C LYS A 37 0.17 -5.66 1.57
N LYS A 38 0.04 -6.37 0.45
CA LYS A 38 0.48 -7.76 0.30
C LYS A 38 1.99 -7.91 0.50
N ALA A 39 2.79 -6.97 0.00
CA ALA A 39 4.23 -6.96 0.20
C ALA A 39 4.61 -6.81 1.69
N VAL A 40 3.91 -5.93 2.43
CA VAL A 40 4.12 -5.82 3.89
C VAL A 40 3.75 -7.11 4.59
N GLU A 41 2.57 -7.68 4.30
CA GLU A 41 2.11 -8.92 4.95
C GLU A 41 3.08 -10.08 4.72
N LEU A 42 3.59 -10.24 3.50
CA LEU A 42 4.60 -11.26 3.19
C LEU A 42 5.91 -11.00 3.93
N GLN A 43 6.35 -9.74 3.98
CA GLN A 43 7.59 -9.38 4.64
C GLN A 43 7.52 -9.54 6.17
N GLU A 44 6.35 -9.34 6.78
CA GLU A 44 6.12 -9.63 8.21
C GLU A 44 6.26 -11.12 8.52
N ILE A 45 5.75 -11.98 7.63
CA ILE A 45 5.93 -13.44 7.74
C ILE A 45 7.41 -13.82 7.60
N THR A 46 8.10 -13.30 6.59
CA THR A 46 9.54 -13.55 6.38
C THR A 46 10.34 -13.12 7.60
N PHE A 47 10.09 -11.91 8.12
CA PHE A 47 10.79 -11.41 9.31
C PHE A 47 10.53 -12.27 10.54
N ALA A 48 9.29 -12.72 10.76
CA ALA A 48 8.95 -13.61 11.86
C ALA A 48 9.70 -14.95 11.76
N ASN A 49 9.83 -15.51 10.55
CA ASN A 49 10.56 -16.75 10.31
C ASN A 49 12.06 -16.59 10.63
N VAL A 50 12.74 -15.58 10.07
CA VAL A 50 14.18 -15.38 10.32
C VAL A 50 14.48 -15.01 11.77
N LYS A 51 13.57 -14.28 12.43
CA LYS A 51 13.67 -14.03 13.88
C LYS A 51 13.55 -15.32 14.68
N GLY A 52 12.67 -16.22 14.27
CA GLY A 52 12.55 -17.56 14.84
C GLY A 52 13.83 -18.39 14.68
N GLU A 53 14.47 -18.33 13.52
CA GLU A 53 15.76 -19.00 13.28
C GLU A 53 16.89 -18.40 14.11
N TRP A 54 16.98 -17.08 14.21
CA TRP A 54 17.96 -16.43 15.09
C TRP A 54 17.80 -16.84 16.56
N ILE A 55 16.55 -16.95 17.06
CA ILE A 55 16.31 -17.42 18.44
C ILE A 55 16.84 -18.85 18.66
N LYS A 56 16.76 -19.72 17.64
CA LYS A 56 17.28 -21.09 17.70
C LYS A 56 18.81 -21.13 17.60
N ASP A 57 19.39 -20.29 16.74
CA ASP A 57 20.83 -20.17 16.54
C ASP A 57 21.23 -18.69 16.51
N ASN A 58 21.76 -18.21 17.64
CA ASN A 58 22.13 -16.81 17.84
C ASN A 58 23.50 -16.45 17.21
N SER A 59 23.85 -17.08 16.10
CA SER A 59 25.05 -16.77 15.32
C SER A 59 24.99 -15.35 14.75
N GLU A 60 26.16 -14.75 14.52
CA GLU A 60 26.28 -13.41 13.92
C GLU A 60 25.71 -13.38 12.48
N GLU A 61 25.80 -14.51 11.77
CA GLU A 61 25.22 -14.69 10.45
C GLU A 61 23.68 -14.56 10.50
N ASN A 62 23.02 -15.30 11.39
CA ASN A 62 21.57 -15.20 11.56
C ASN A 62 21.13 -13.83 12.09
N LEU A 63 21.93 -13.19 12.94
CA LEU A 63 21.66 -11.82 13.39
C LEU A 63 21.70 -10.83 12.23
N THR A 64 22.64 -11.00 11.30
CA THR A 64 22.77 -10.15 10.10
C THR A 64 21.57 -10.30 9.19
N ILE A 65 21.14 -11.54 8.90
CA ILE A 65 19.95 -11.83 8.10
C ILE A 65 18.70 -11.22 8.75
N MET A 66 18.53 -11.41 10.06
CA MET A 66 17.37 -10.85 10.78
C MET A 66 17.32 -9.31 10.67
N ARG A 67 18.47 -8.62 10.79
CA ARG A 67 18.55 -7.16 10.64
C ARG A 67 18.25 -6.70 9.22
N GLU A 68 18.69 -7.44 8.21
CA GLU A 68 18.37 -7.15 6.81
C GLU A 68 16.85 -7.24 6.57
N GLU A 69 16.22 -8.32 7.04
CA GLU A 69 14.77 -8.49 6.88
C GLU A 69 13.95 -7.48 7.69
N GLU A 70 14.48 -6.99 8.82
CA GLU A 70 13.90 -5.87 9.57
C GLU A 70 13.91 -4.57 8.75
N GLN A 71 15.02 -4.26 8.05
CA GLN A 71 15.10 -3.10 7.16
C GLN A 71 14.17 -3.27 5.96
N ASN A 72 14.09 -4.46 5.37
CA ASN A 72 13.17 -4.75 4.28
C ASN A 72 11.71 -4.53 4.70
N LEU A 73 11.35 -4.96 5.92
CA LEU A 73 10.02 -4.70 6.50
C LEU A 73 9.75 -3.20 6.67
N LYS A 74 10.74 -2.44 7.15
CA LYS A 74 10.61 -0.98 7.27
C LYS A 74 10.37 -0.33 5.91
N ILE A 75 11.10 -0.75 4.87
CA ILE A 75 10.92 -0.25 3.50
C ILE A 75 9.53 -0.60 2.96
N ALA A 76 9.08 -1.84 3.16
CA ALA A 76 7.74 -2.27 2.74
C ALA A 76 6.64 -1.41 3.39
N ARG A 77 6.76 -1.15 4.70
CA ARG A 77 5.81 -0.29 5.44
C ARG A 77 5.80 1.14 4.92
N LEU A 78 6.97 1.72 4.61
CA LEU A 78 7.05 3.05 4.00
C LEU A 78 6.34 3.10 2.65
N LYS A 79 6.50 2.08 1.80
CA LYS A 79 5.80 1.98 0.52
C LYS A 79 4.29 1.87 0.69
N TYR A 80 3.83 1.08 1.66
CA TYR A 80 2.40 0.96 1.97
C TYR A 80 1.82 2.29 2.46
N ASN A 81 2.50 2.97 3.38
CA ASN A 81 2.05 4.27 3.89
C ASN A 81 1.96 5.32 2.76
N ALA A 82 2.95 5.36 1.86
CA ALA A 82 2.89 6.25 0.69
C ALA A 82 1.71 5.93 -0.24
N ALA A 83 1.36 4.65 -0.41
CA ALA A 83 0.18 4.25 -1.19
C ALA A 83 -1.14 4.66 -0.50
N VAL A 84 -1.21 4.58 0.83
CA VAL A 84 -2.34 5.08 1.63
C VAL A 84 -2.49 6.59 1.46
N GLU A 85 -1.41 7.35 1.61
CA GLU A 85 -1.42 8.81 1.45
C GLU A 85 -1.91 9.24 0.06
N LYS A 86 -1.41 8.59 -1.01
CA LYS A 86 -1.90 8.84 -2.37
C LYS A 86 -3.41 8.58 -2.50
N MET A 87 -3.91 7.51 -1.87
CA MET A 87 -5.34 7.20 -1.87
C MET A 87 -6.16 8.24 -1.10
N ASP A 88 -5.65 8.76 0.00
CA ASP A 88 -6.32 9.81 0.79
C ASP A 88 -6.31 11.17 0.08
N ILE A 89 -5.24 11.50 -0.64
CA ILE A 89 -5.21 12.65 -1.56
C ILE A 89 -6.28 12.48 -2.63
N MET A 90 -6.39 11.28 -3.25
CA MET A 90 -7.43 11.01 -4.25
C MET A 90 -8.84 11.19 -3.67
N LYS A 91 -9.10 10.72 -2.45
CA LYS A 91 -10.38 10.95 -1.77
C LYS A 91 -10.69 12.45 -1.62
N THR A 92 -9.68 13.21 -1.22
CA THR A 92 -9.80 14.67 -1.02
C THR A 92 -10.09 15.36 -2.35
N VAL A 93 -9.37 15.01 -3.42
CA VAL A 93 -9.60 15.56 -4.77
C VAL A 93 -11.01 15.25 -5.25
N VAL A 94 -11.47 14.01 -5.13
CA VAL A 94 -12.85 13.63 -5.53
C VAL A 94 -13.88 14.41 -4.72
N PHE A 95 -13.66 14.58 -3.41
CA PHE A 95 -14.56 15.35 -2.55
C PHE A 95 -14.62 16.83 -2.92
N LEU A 96 -13.51 17.44 -3.34
CA LEU A 96 -13.48 18.84 -3.78
C LEU A 96 -14.15 19.06 -5.15
N LEU A 97 -14.31 18.00 -5.94
CA LEU A 97 -14.94 18.03 -7.25
C LEU A 97 -16.45 17.76 -7.20
N SER A 98 -16.95 17.14 -6.12
CA SER A 98 -18.37 16.84 -5.85
C SER A 98 -19.09 17.96 -5.14
#